data_AF-A0A8S1F4E8-F1
#
_entry.id   AF-A0A8S1F4E8-F1
#
_cell.length_a   1.000
_cell.length_b   1.000
_cell.length_c   1.000
_cell.angle_alpha   90.00
_cell.angle_beta   90.00
_cell.angle_gamma   90.00
#
_symmetry.space_group_name_H-M   'P 1'
#
loop_
_entity.id
_entity.type
_entity.pdbx_description
1 polymer ?
#
loop_
_entity_poly.entity_id
_entity_poly.type
_entity_poly.pdbx_seq_one_letter_code
_entity_poly.pdbx_strand_id
1 'polypeptide(L)'
;MSDEHLTKLYSPSQWVPGRTGDEVIQEFYKSTLEALKEVTDDESIVKNCDIPYGTGENQKVNVFGDVNENLLILIHGGYWVSLDRNTILHPVRTAIDAGYGVASIGYGLASKSYSLSRTVDDCVRGVRHVLAKFANAKTVVIAGHSAGAHLAFHAATRCRDRRIKGLALFAGVYTLDELVDTDIGKEANLTPDEAARNSCDFSALDGLETMRTKIFIGTNECPKLVEQNRKLADARKEVELEEIPDATHFTIISDLMKPGTRINTTFANFLRLF
;
A
#
# COMPACT_ATOMS: atom_id res chain seq x y z
N MET A 1 -6.66 -26.31 -12.96
CA MET A 1 -6.71 -26.35 -11.47
C MET A 1 -5.68 -25.35 -10.97
N SER A 2 -5.85 -24.78 -9.77
CA SER A 2 -4.84 -23.87 -9.19
C SER A 2 -3.66 -24.69 -8.71
N ASP A 3 -2.49 -24.08 -8.69
CA ASP A 3 -1.35 -24.61 -7.99
C ASP A 3 -1.45 -24.21 -6.50
N GLU A 4 -1.81 -25.17 -5.65
CA GLU A 4 -1.93 -24.98 -4.19
C GLU A 4 -0.58 -24.65 -3.55
N HIS A 5 0.51 -25.25 -4.05
CA HIS A 5 1.84 -24.98 -3.54
C HIS A 5 2.24 -23.54 -3.85
N LEU A 6 2.05 -23.10 -5.10
CA LEU A 6 2.32 -21.73 -5.51
C LEU A 6 1.42 -20.73 -4.76
N THR A 7 0.13 -21.06 -4.57
CA THR A 7 -0.80 -20.25 -3.77
C THR A 7 -0.26 -20.01 -2.36
N LYS A 8 0.26 -21.06 -1.70
CA LYS A 8 0.90 -20.93 -0.39
C LYS A 8 2.11 -19.99 -0.41
N LEU A 9 2.94 -20.01 -1.45
CA LEU A 9 4.11 -19.14 -1.56
C LEU A 9 3.75 -17.64 -1.67
N TYR A 10 2.51 -17.34 -2.08
CA TYR A 10 1.92 -16.00 -2.17
C TYR A 10 0.91 -15.69 -1.04
N SER A 11 0.77 -16.55 -0.02
CA SER A 11 -0.23 -16.39 1.03
C SER A 11 0.41 -15.99 2.37
N PRO A 12 0.56 -14.69 2.69
CA PRO A 12 1.33 -14.27 3.86
C PRO A 12 0.82 -14.81 5.20
N SER A 13 -0.50 -15.00 5.33
CA SER A 13 -1.11 -15.57 6.53
C SER A 13 -0.65 -16.99 6.85
N GLN A 14 -0.15 -17.73 5.85
CA GLN A 14 0.35 -19.10 6.03
C GLN A 14 1.83 -19.16 6.44
N TRP A 15 2.50 -18.02 6.60
CA TRP A 15 3.93 -17.91 6.91
C TRP A 15 4.23 -17.30 8.28
N VAL A 16 3.20 -17.04 9.10
CA VAL A 16 3.39 -16.56 10.46
C VAL A 16 3.73 -17.73 11.40
N PRO A 17 4.90 -17.73 12.06
CA PRO A 17 5.32 -18.86 12.89
C PRO A 17 4.34 -19.17 14.04
N GLY A 18 3.99 -20.45 14.19
CA GLY A 18 3.18 -20.94 15.30
C GLY A 18 1.70 -20.56 15.24
N ARG A 19 1.20 -20.05 14.11
CA ARG A 19 -0.18 -19.58 13.96
C ARG A 19 -0.84 -20.13 12.70
N THR A 20 -2.15 -20.31 12.75
CA THR A 20 -2.96 -20.63 11.57
C THR A 20 -3.25 -19.37 10.75
N GLY A 21 -3.53 -19.54 9.46
CA GLY A 21 -3.87 -18.41 8.58
C GLY A 21 -5.10 -17.62 9.08
N ASP A 22 -6.12 -18.33 9.57
CA ASP A 22 -7.34 -17.69 10.07
C ASP A 22 -7.07 -16.84 11.31
N GLU A 23 -6.30 -17.34 12.29
CA GLU A 23 -5.93 -16.57 13.48
C GLU A 23 -5.19 -15.28 13.10
N VAL A 24 -4.30 -15.36 12.12
CA VAL A 24 -3.53 -14.20 11.64
C VAL A 24 -4.44 -13.17 10.98
N ILE A 25 -5.35 -13.61 10.10
CA ILE A 25 -6.29 -12.72 9.42
C ILE A 25 -7.26 -12.07 10.41
N GLN A 26 -7.77 -12.82 11.39
CA GLN A 26 -8.65 -12.25 12.43
C GLN A 26 -7.94 -11.20 13.29
N GLU A 27 -6.68 -11.44 13.68
CA GLU A 27 -5.91 -10.43 14.40
C GLU A 27 -5.63 -9.20 13.55
N PHE A 28 -5.33 -9.37 12.27
CA PHE A 28 -5.15 -8.26 11.36
C PHE A 28 -6.42 -7.40 11.27
N TYR A 29 -7.59 -8.00 11.06
CA TYR A 29 -8.86 -7.26 11.07
C TYR A 29 -9.14 -6.57 12.40
N LYS A 30 -8.79 -7.19 13.52
CA LYS A 30 -8.90 -6.51 14.82
C LYS A 30 -8.02 -5.26 14.86
N SER A 31 -6.77 -5.37 14.40
CA SER A 31 -5.85 -4.23 14.34
C SER A 31 -6.34 -3.11 13.41
N THR A 32 -7.02 -3.44 12.30
CA THR A 32 -7.55 -2.44 11.37
C THR A 32 -8.72 -1.69 12.00
N LEU A 33 -9.55 -2.37 12.79
CA LEU A 33 -10.62 -1.74 13.56
C LEU A 33 -10.08 -0.85 14.69
N GLU A 34 -8.99 -1.27 15.34
CA GLU A 34 -8.29 -0.44 16.33
C GLU A 34 -7.72 0.82 15.70
N ALA A 35 -7.05 0.71 14.54
CA ALA A 35 -6.53 1.85 13.79
C ALA A 35 -7.64 2.83 13.36
N LEU A 36 -8.76 2.29 12.87
CA LEU A 36 -9.91 3.11 12.52
C LEU A 36 -10.44 3.87 13.73
N LYS A 37 -10.64 3.19 14.87
CA LYS A 37 -11.10 3.82 16.11
C LYS A 37 -10.14 4.87 16.62
N GLU A 38 -8.84 4.60 16.62
CA GLU A 38 -7.81 5.57 17.03
C GLU A 38 -7.95 6.87 16.25
N VAL A 39 -8.16 6.79 14.94
CA VAL A 39 -8.35 7.96 14.10
C VAL A 39 -9.73 8.59 14.30
N THR A 40 -10.81 7.81 14.28
CA THR A 40 -12.18 8.34 14.34
C THR A 40 -12.55 8.93 15.69
N ASP A 41 -12.03 8.38 16.76
CA ASP A 41 -12.38 8.76 18.14
C ASP A 41 -11.49 9.90 18.66
N ASP A 42 -10.34 10.17 18.02
CA ASP A 42 -9.49 11.31 18.37
C ASP A 42 -10.06 12.62 17.84
N GLU A 43 -10.74 13.40 18.70
CA GLU A 43 -11.34 14.69 18.36
C GLU A 43 -10.33 15.75 17.88
N SER A 44 -9.04 15.58 18.15
CA SER A 44 -7.99 16.50 17.67
C SER A 44 -7.67 16.32 16.18
N ILE A 45 -8.06 15.20 15.58
CA ILE A 45 -7.85 14.92 14.16
C ILE A 45 -9.05 15.43 13.35
N VAL A 46 -8.83 16.45 12.52
CA VAL A 46 -9.81 16.88 11.50
C VAL A 46 -10.07 15.72 10.54
N LYS A 47 -11.35 15.40 10.29
CA LYS A 47 -11.76 14.32 9.38
C LYS A 47 -12.64 14.86 8.27
N ASN A 48 -12.30 14.53 7.03
CA ASN A 48 -13.14 14.76 5.86
C ASN A 48 -13.22 13.46 5.05
N CYS A 49 -14.27 12.69 5.30
CA CYS A 49 -14.44 11.35 4.73
C CYS A 49 -15.35 11.36 3.51
N ASP A 50 -15.26 10.27 2.74
CA ASP A 50 -16.17 9.95 1.64
C ASP A 50 -16.17 10.96 0.48
N ILE A 51 -15.05 11.65 0.28
CA ILE A 51 -14.88 12.60 -0.84
C ILE A 51 -14.84 11.82 -2.15
N PRO A 52 -15.83 11.95 -3.05
CA PRO A 52 -15.88 11.17 -4.27
C PRO A 52 -14.91 11.71 -5.32
N TYR A 53 -14.21 10.81 -6.01
CA TYR A 53 -13.43 11.12 -7.21
C TYR A 53 -13.92 10.35 -8.45
N GLY A 54 -14.89 9.45 -8.27
CA GLY A 54 -15.54 8.68 -9.32
C GLY A 54 -16.96 8.30 -8.92
N THR A 55 -17.59 7.43 -9.72
CA THR A 55 -18.99 7.02 -9.54
C THR A 55 -19.16 5.73 -8.73
N GLY A 56 -18.09 4.97 -8.53
CA GLY A 56 -18.11 3.73 -7.76
C GLY A 56 -18.08 3.98 -6.25
N GLU A 57 -18.63 3.04 -5.47
CA GLU A 57 -18.72 3.19 -4.01
C GLU A 57 -17.35 3.31 -3.34
N ASN A 58 -16.36 2.56 -3.83
CA ASN A 58 -14.99 2.64 -3.34
C ASN A 58 -14.16 3.77 -3.99
N GLN A 59 -14.68 4.49 -4.99
CA GLN A 59 -13.97 5.59 -5.66
C GLN A 59 -14.08 6.89 -4.85
N LYS A 60 -13.66 6.81 -3.59
CA LYS A 60 -13.72 7.87 -2.57
C LYS A 60 -12.39 7.98 -1.83
N VAL A 61 -12.18 9.13 -1.20
CA VAL A 61 -11.02 9.45 -0.38
C VAL A 61 -11.46 9.89 1.01
N ASN A 62 -10.76 9.42 2.04
CA ASN A 62 -10.84 9.98 3.38
C ASN A 62 -9.60 10.81 3.67
N VAL A 63 -9.77 11.98 4.28
CA VAL A 63 -8.68 12.87 4.63
C VAL A 63 -8.66 13.08 6.14
N PHE A 64 -7.48 12.97 6.73
CA PHE A 64 -7.22 13.07 8.17
C PHE A 64 -6.12 14.10 8.44
N GLY A 65 -6.37 14.98 9.41
CA GLY A 65 -5.49 16.11 9.73
C GLY A 65 -5.50 17.21 8.65
N ASP A 66 -4.74 18.27 8.91
CA ASP A 66 -4.66 19.42 8.01
C ASP A 66 -3.59 19.20 6.92
N VAL A 67 -4.04 19.18 5.66
CA VAL A 67 -3.15 19.09 4.50
C VAL A 67 -2.59 20.46 4.16
N ASN A 68 -1.48 20.82 4.81
CA ASN A 68 -0.74 22.05 4.55
C ASN A 68 0.32 21.82 3.46
N GLU A 69 1.61 21.78 3.83
CA GLU A 69 2.71 21.62 2.87
C GLU A 69 3.06 20.15 2.59
N ASN A 70 2.71 19.24 3.52
CA ASN A 70 3.09 17.84 3.50
C ASN A 70 1.84 16.94 3.44
N LEU A 71 1.83 16.01 2.49
CA LEU A 71 0.73 15.09 2.27
C LEU A 71 1.22 13.65 2.16
N LEU A 72 0.63 12.76 2.96
CA LEU A 72 0.79 11.32 2.82
C LEU A 72 -0.45 10.74 2.14
N ILE A 73 -0.26 10.01 1.05
CA ILE A 73 -1.31 9.27 0.39
C ILE A 73 -1.19 7.80 0.79
N LEU A 74 -2.25 7.21 1.35
CA LEU A 74 -2.30 5.81 1.76
C LEU A 74 -3.14 4.99 0.78
N ILE A 75 -2.63 3.82 0.39
CA ILE A 75 -3.30 2.88 -0.52
C ILE A 75 -3.33 1.50 0.13
N HIS A 76 -4.53 0.98 0.38
CA HIS A 76 -4.71 -0.30 1.06
C HIS A 76 -4.36 -1.51 0.18
N GLY A 77 -4.08 -2.64 0.82
CA GLY A 77 -3.85 -3.94 0.18
C GLY A 77 -5.12 -4.76 -0.01
N GLY A 78 -5.02 -6.08 0.15
CA GLY A 78 -6.15 -7.02 0.03
C GLY A 78 -6.25 -7.71 -1.33
N TYR A 79 -5.11 -7.92 -2.01
CA TYR A 79 -5.02 -8.55 -3.34
C TYR A 79 -6.00 -7.99 -4.37
N TRP A 80 -6.25 -6.67 -4.30
CA TRP A 80 -7.18 -5.93 -5.17
C TRP A 80 -8.65 -6.35 -5.07
N VAL A 81 -9.00 -7.41 -4.34
CA VAL A 81 -10.35 -8.01 -4.26
C VAL A 81 -11.09 -7.69 -2.97
N SER A 82 -10.39 -7.13 -1.98
CA SER A 82 -10.92 -6.91 -0.63
C SER A 82 -10.42 -5.61 -0.01
N LEU A 83 -10.96 -5.29 1.17
CA LEU A 83 -10.64 -4.11 1.98
C LEU A 83 -11.12 -2.79 1.36
N ASP A 84 -10.87 -1.69 2.07
CA ASP A 84 -11.27 -0.34 1.65
C ASP A 84 -10.34 0.76 2.23
N ARG A 85 -10.68 2.02 1.94
CA ARG A 85 -9.99 3.22 2.44
C ARG A 85 -10.00 3.39 3.97
N ASN A 86 -10.76 2.58 4.71
CA ASN A 86 -10.83 2.60 6.17
C ASN A 86 -9.92 1.56 6.83
N THR A 87 -9.26 0.69 6.03
CA THR A 87 -8.60 -0.49 6.57
C THR A 87 -7.15 -0.24 6.99
N ILE A 88 -6.36 0.51 6.21
CA ILE A 88 -4.92 0.73 6.45
C ILE A 88 -4.68 2.13 7.01
N LEU A 89 -5.27 2.41 8.17
CA LEU A 89 -5.13 3.71 8.86
C LEU A 89 -4.03 3.72 9.93
N HIS A 90 -3.34 2.59 10.15
CA HIS A 90 -2.23 2.46 11.10
C HIS A 90 -1.14 3.55 10.97
N PRO A 91 -0.77 4.05 9.78
CA PRO A 91 0.25 5.10 9.65
C PRO A 91 -0.24 6.51 10.02
N VAL A 92 -1.56 6.73 10.16
CA VAL A 92 -2.15 8.09 10.22
C VAL A 92 -1.56 8.90 11.36
N ARG A 93 -1.52 8.35 12.58
CA ARG A 93 -1.00 9.09 13.74
C ARG A 93 0.49 9.42 13.58
N THR A 94 1.28 8.43 13.18
CA THR A 94 2.71 8.62 12.91
C THR A 94 2.98 9.69 11.85
N ALA A 95 2.14 9.77 10.82
CA ALA A 95 2.25 10.77 9.77
C ALA A 95 1.86 12.18 10.26
N ILE A 96 0.77 12.29 11.02
CA ILE A 96 0.34 13.56 11.63
C ILE A 96 1.41 14.09 12.58
N ASP A 97 1.97 13.22 13.43
CA ASP A 97 3.07 13.57 14.34
C ASP A 97 4.37 13.96 13.59
N ALA A 98 4.51 13.53 12.33
CA ALA A 98 5.58 13.96 11.42
C ALA A 98 5.23 15.22 10.61
N GLY A 99 4.06 15.83 10.85
CA GLY A 99 3.62 17.08 10.21
C GLY A 99 2.93 16.89 8.85
N TYR A 100 2.39 15.70 8.57
CA TYR A 100 1.67 15.40 7.33
C TYR A 100 0.15 15.40 7.54
N GLY A 101 -0.59 15.99 6.60
CA GLY A 101 -1.98 15.60 6.39
C GLY A 101 -2.04 14.27 5.63
N VAL A 102 -3.09 13.48 5.81
CA VAL A 102 -3.17 12.11 5.26
C VAL A 102 -4.41 11.95 4.40
N ALA A 103 -4.25 11.39 3.20
CA ALA A 103 -5.35 11.01 2.29
C ALA A 103 -5.34 9.50 2.05
N SER A 104 -6.35 8.79 2.56
CA SER A 104 -6.55 7.35 2.31
C SER A 104 -7.48 7.14 1.12
N ILE A 105 -6.98 6.49 0.07
CA ILE A 105 -7.66 6.33 -1.21
C ILE A 105 -8.28 4.93 -1.31
N GLY A 106 -9.57 4.87 -1.62
CA GLY A 106 -10.23 3.63 -2.05
C GLY A 106 -10.21 3.49 -3.57
N TYR A 107 -10.44 2.28 -4.07
CA TYR A 107 -10.48 1.96 -5.50
C TYR A 107 -11.48 0.83 -5.78
N GLY A 108 -11.97 0.71 -7.02
CA GLY A 108 -12.82 -0.40 -7.42
C GLY A 108 -12.07 -1.74 -7.29
N LEU A 109 -12.72 -2.73 -6.69
CA LEU A 109 -12.10 -4.04 -6.42
C LEU A 109 -12.20 -4.95 -7.65
N ALA A 110 -11.13 -5.68 -7.93
CA ALA A 110 -11.06 -6.64 -9.01
C ALA A 110 -12.11 -7.74 -8.83
N SER A 111 -12.76 -8.12 -9.92
CA SER A 111 -13.78 -9.16 -9.97
C SER A 111 -14.02 -9.60 -11.42
N LYS A 112 -14.95 -10.52 -11.65
CA LYS A 112 -15.32 -10.94 -13.00
C LYS A 112 -15.81 -9.80 -13.92
N SER A 113 -16.43 -8.77 -13.36
CA SER A 113 -16.95 -7.61 -14.11
C SER A 113 -16.07 -6.35 -13.99
N TYR A 114 -15.01 -6.42 -13.17
CA TYR A 114 -14.11 -5.31 -12.90
C TYR A 114 -12.66 -5.77 -13.00
N SER A 115 -12.00 -5.48 -14.12
CA SER A 115 -10.63 -5.96 -14.33
C SER A 115 -9.63 -5.25 -13.42
N LEU A 116 -8.48 -5.91 -13.21
CA LEU A 116 -7.37 -5.31 -12.46
C LEU A 116 -6.89 -4.00 -13.10
N SER A 117 -6.86 -3.89 -14.44
CA SER A 117 -6.52 -2.62 -15.09
C SER A 117 -7.48 -1.48 -14.69
N ARG A 118 -8.77 -1.75 -14.52
CA ARG A 118 -9.72 -0.73 -14.01
C ARG A 118 -9.42 -0.36 -12.56
N THR A 119 -9.05 -1.33 -11.72
CA THR A 119 -8.61 -1.09 -10.34
C THR A 119 -7.36 -0.20 -10.29
N VAL A 120 -6.35 -0.47 -11.13
CA VAL A 120 -5.15 0.35 -11.25
C VAL A 120 -5.51 1.76 -11.72
N ASP A 121 -6.35 1.89 -12.77
CA ASP A 121 -6.80 3.19 -13.27
C ASP A 121 -7.58 4.00 -12.24
N ASP A 122 -8.42 3.36 -11.43
CA ASP A 122 -9.11 4.00 -10.31
C ASP A 122 -8.14 4.60 -9.31
N CYS A 123 -7.17 3.81 -8.85
CA CYS A 123 -6.18 4.29 -7.89
C CYS A 123 -5.39 5.49 -8.45
N VAL A 124 -4.91 5.40 -9.69
CA VAL A 124 -4.19 6.51 -10.34
C VAL A 124 -5.07 7.76 -10.46
N ARG A 125 -6.36 7.61 -10.81
CA ARG A 125 -7.31 8.73 -10.85
C ARG A 125 -7.55 9.32 -9.46
N GLY A 126 -7.68 8.49 -8.43
CA GLY A 126 -7.79 8.93 -7.04
C GLY A 126 -6.58 9.74 -6.60
N VAL A 127 -5.37 9.26 -6.90
CA VAL A 127 -4.12 9.98 -6.60
C VAL A 127 -4.07 11.33 -7.32
N ARG A 128 -4.41 11.38 -8.61
CA ARG A 128 -4.50 12.66 -9.35
C ARG A 128 -5.53 13.61 -8.77
N HIS A 129 -6.69 13.09 -8.34
CA HIS A 129 -7.72 13.89 -7.69
C HIS A 129 -7.21 14.51 -6.38
N VAL A 130 -6.56 13.71 -5.53
CA VAL A 130 -5.95 14.20 -4.27
C VAL A 130 -4.87 15.24 -4.55
N LEU A 131 -3.97 14.98 -5.49
CA LEU A 131 -2.92 15.90 -5.91
C LEU A 131 -3.46 17.25 -6.42
N ALA A 132 -4.59 17.24 -7.13
CA ALA A 132 -5.25 18.44 -7.62
C ALA A 132 -6.00 19.18 -6.51
N LYS A 133 -6.68 18.44 -5.62
CA LYS A 133 -7.42 18.99 -4.48
C LYS A 133 -6.49 19.70 -3.49
N PHE A 134 -5.32 19.13 -3.24
CA PHE A 134 -4.29 19.66 -2.34
C PHE A 134 -3.11 20.21 -3.15
N ALA A 135 -3.41 21.14 -4.07
CA ALA A 135 -2.41 21.79 -4.92
C ALA A 135 -1.34 22.58 -4.14
N ASN A 136 -1.65 22.95 -2.90
CA ASN A 136 -0.74 23.64 -1.97
C ASN A 136 0.32 22.72 -1.34
N ALA A 137 0.10 21.40 -1.30
CA ALA A 137 1.09 20.46 -0.81
C ALA A 137 2.34 20.54 -1.71
N LYS A 138 3.52 20.70 -1.11
CA LYS A 138 4.81 20.80 -1.79
C LYS A 138 5.56 19.47 -1.75
N THR A 139 5.32 18.69 -0.69
CA THR A 139 5.89 17.38 -0.45
C THR A 139 4.76 16.36 -0.35
N VAL A 140 4.82 15.37 -1.23
CA VAL A 140 3.88 14.24 -1.25
C VAL A 140 4.68 12.95 -1.07
N VAL A 141 4.22 12.12 -0.15
CA VAL A 141 4.67 10.73 -0.01
C VAL A 141 3.49 9.84 -0.37
N ILE A 142 3.72 8.83 -1.21
CA ILE A 142 2.73 7.77 -1.46
C ILE A 142 3.18 6.53 -0.71
N ALA A 143 2.30 5.94 0.08
CA ALA A 143 2.53 4.71 0.79
C ALA A 143 1.46 3.67 0.44
N GLY A 144 1.90 2.43 0.28
CA GLY A 144 1.01 1.32 -0.03
C GLY A 144 1.43 0.03 0.66
N HIS A 145 0.46 -0.78 1.07
CA HIS A 145 0.69 -2.09 1.69
C HIS A 145 0.25 -3.22 0.77
N SER A 146 1.09 -4.23 0.57
CA SER A 146 0.77 -5.41 -0.24
C SER A 146 0.36 -5.03 -1.67
N ALA A 147 -0.81 -5.43 -2.14
CA ALA A 147 -1.42 -4.95 -3.38
C ALA A 147 -1.58 -3.41 -3.45
N GLY A 148 -1.57 -2.70 -2.31
CA GLY A 148 -1.51 -1.24 -2.28
C GLY A 148 -0.14 -0.69 -2.65
N ALA A 149 0.95 -1.42 -2.37
CA ALA A 149 2.31 -1.04 -2.79
C ALA A 149 2.46 -1.16 -4.32
N HIS A 150 1.84 -2.19 -4.92
CA HIS A 150 1.67 -2.33 -6.37
C HIS A 150 1.01 -1.08 -6.97
N LEU A 151 -0.13 -0.69 -6.40
CA LEU A 151 -0.89 0.46 -6.86
C LEU A 151 -0.15 1.79 -6.62
N ALA A 152 0.58 1.92 -5.50
CA ALA A 152 1.43 3.06 -5.22
C ALA A 152 2.54 3.23 -6.26
N PHE A 153 3.17 2.13 -6.69
CA PHE A 153 4.16 2.13 -7.76
C PHE A 153 3.55 2.65 -9.07
N HIS A 154 2.40 2.11 -9.49
CA HIS A 154 1.69 2.57 -10.69
C HIS A 154 1.26 4.02 -10.59
N ALA A 155 0.77 4.47 -9.43
CA ALA A 155 0.39 5.85 -9.21
C ALA A 155 1.58 6.80 -9.34
N ALA A 156 2.72 6.50 -8.70
CA ALA A 156 3.91 7.34 -8.78
C ALA A 156 4.43 7.44 -10.22
N THR A 157 4.59 6.30 -10.90
CA THR A 157 5.16 6.20 -12.24
C THR A 157 4.25 6.73 -13.36
N ARG A 158 2.92 6.69 -13.18
CA ARG A 158 1.96 7.25 -14.16
C ARG A 158 1.58 8.70 -13.88
N CYS A 159 1.64 9.17 -12.64
CA CYS A 159 1.41 10.57 -12.32
C CYS A 159 2.64 11.43 -12.64
N ARG A 160 3.84 10.94 -12.25
CA ARG A 160 5.12 11.67 -12.39
C ARG A 160 5.06 13.11 -11.87
N ASP A 161 4.25 13.35 -10.84
CA ASP A 161 4.12 14.67 -10.23
C ASP A 161 5.38 14.97 -9.43
N ARG A 162 6.03 16.12 -9.71
CA ARG A 162 7.30 16.52 -9.09
C ARG A 162 7.22 16.75 -7.58
N ARG A 163 6.00 16.87 -7.03
CA ARG A 163 5.75 16.97 -5.60
C ARG A 163 5.85 15.62 -4.90
N ILE A 164 5.73 14.50 -5.63
CA ILE A 164 5.95 13.16 -5.07
C ILE A 164 7.45 13.01 -4.79
N LYS A 165 7.81 13.14 -3.52
CA LYS A 165 9.19 13.06 -3.03
C LYS A 165 9.51 11.68 -2.46
N GLY A 166 8.50 10.98 -1.95
CA GLY A 166 8.68 9.69 -1.30
C GLY A 166 7.71 8.62 -1.81
N LEU A 167 8.22 7.40 -1.92
CA LEU A 167 7.43 6.19 -2.16
C LEU A 167 7.76 5.16 -1.09
N ALA A 168 6.81 4.87 -0.19
CA ALA A 168 6.96 3.90 0.89
C ALA A 168 6.16 2.62 0.57
N LEU A 169 6.87 1.53 0.28
CA LEU A 169 6.29 0.29 -0.21
C LEU A 169 6.37 -0.79 0.88
N PHE A 170 5.24 -1.17 1.48
CA PHE A 170 5.20 -2.16 2.55
C PHE A 170 4.84 -3.53 1.96
N ALA A 171 5.81 -4.45 1.93
CA ALA A 171 5.65 -5.85 1.50
C ALA A 171 4.85 -6.02 0.21
N GLY A 172 5.26 -5.33 -0.86
CA GLY A 172 4.50 -5.25 -2.11
C GLY A 172 4.54 -6.52 -2.97
N VAL A 173 3.61 -6.60 -3.91
CA VAL A 173 3.59 -7.56 -5.01
C VAL A 173 3.67 -6.80 -6.34
N TYR A 174 4.56 -7.17 -7.24
CA TYR A 174 4.90 -6.34 -8.39
C TYR A 174 4.80 -7.08 -9.73
N THR A 175 5.26 -8.32 -9.81
CA THR A 175 5.14 -9.17 -11.01
C THR A 175 4.04 -10.19 -10.80
N LEU A 176 3.12 -10.28 -11.75
CA LEU A 176 1.83 -10.95 -11.56
C LEU A 176 1.67 -12.25 -12.36
N ASP A 177 2.63 -12.61 -13.20
CA ASP A 177 2.51 -13.75 -14.12
C ASP A 177 2.24 -15.06 -13.38
N GLU A 178 2.97 -15.33 -12.30
CA GLU A 178 2.78 -16.53 -11.48
C GLU A 178 1.46 -16.53 -10.70
N LEU A 179 0.92 -15.35 -10.37
CA LEU A 179 -0.34 -15.25 -9.62
C LEU A 179 -1.51 -15.82 -10.41
N VAL A 180 -1.46 -15.81 -11.75
CA VAL A 180 -2.53 -16.33 -12.64
C VAL A 180 -2.91 -17.76 -12.29
N ASP A 181 -1.93 -18.59 -11.91
CA ASP A 181 -2.14 -20.01 -11.61
C ASP A 181 -2.52 -20.28 -10.14
N THR A 182 -2.63 -19.26 -9.31
CA THR A 182 -2.98 -19.36 -7.88
C THR A 182 -4.47 -19.15 -7.63
N ASP A 183 -4.96 -19.54 -6.45
CA ASP A 183 -6.33 -19.18 -6.05
C ASP A 183 -6.53 -17.67 -5.88
N ILE A 184 -5.47 -16.95 -5.49
CA ILE A 184 -5.46 -15.49 -5.38
C ILE A 184 -5.72 -14.85 -6.75
N GLY A 185 -5.00 -15.28 -7.78
CA GLY A 185 -5.20 -14.78 -9.15
C GLY A 185 -6.59 -15.09 -9.68
N LYS A 186 -7.14 -16.28 -9.38
CA LYS A 186 -8.51 -16.62 -9.77
C LYS A 186 -9.57 -15.74 -9.09
N GLU A 187 -9.40 -15.45 -7.81
CA GLU A 187 -10.30 -14.56 -7.07
C GLU A 187 -10.28 -13.15 -7.69
N ALA A 188 -9.09 -12.67 -8.06
CA ALA A 188 -8.91 -11.40 -8.78
C ALA A 188 -9.32 -11.45 -10.26
N ASN A 189 -9.81 -12.59 -10.76
CA ASN A 189 -10.12 -12.83 -12.17
C ASN A 189 -8.93 -12.46 -13.09
N LEU A 190 -7.72 -12.76 -12.64
CA LEU A 190 -6.47 -12.40 -13.29
C LEU A 190 -6.21 -13.34 -14.47
N THR A 191 -6.23 -12.79 -15.67
CA THR A 191 -5.82 -13.50 -16.89
C THR A 191 -4.34 -13.24 -17.17
N PRO A 192 -3.66 -14.07 -18.00
CA PRO A 192 -2.29 -13.78 -18.43
C PRO A 192 -2.11 -12.37 -19.02
N ASP A 193 -3.07 -11.91 -19.82
CA ASP A 193 -3.03 -10.58 -20.42
C ASP A 193 -3.20 -9.45 -19.40
N GLU A 194 -4.06 -9.64 -18.38
CA GLU A 194 -4.18 -8.67 -17.28
C GLU A 194 -2.92 -8.70 -16.40
N ALA A 195 -2.34 -9.87 -16.12
CA ALA A 195 -1.11 -9.99 -15.36
C ALA A 195 0.06 -9.28 -16.05
N ALA A 196 0.25 -9.52 -17.35
CA ALA A 196 1.30 -8.88 -18.14
C ALA A 196 1.12 -7.35 -18.21
N ARG A 197 -0.13 -6.87 -18.41
CA ARG A 197 -0.42 -5.43 -18.48
C ARG A 197 -0.26 -4.69 -17.17
N ASN A 198 -0.54 -5.37 -16.05
CA ASN A 198 -0.54 -4.73 -14.73
C ASN A 198 0.71 -5.05 -13.90
N SER A 199 1.61 -5.92 -14.36
CA SER A 199 2.92 -6.10 -13.70
C SER A 199 3.71 -4.79 -13.73
N CYS A 200 4.43 -4.50 -12.65
CA CYS A 200 5.25 -3.30 -12.56
C CYS A 200 6.50 -3.46 -13.44
N ASP A 201 6.65 -2.59 -14.43
CA ASP A 201 7.91 -2.39 -15.11
C ASP A 201 8.81 -1.52 -14.23
N PHE A 202 9.85 -2.12 -13.64
CA PHE A 202 10.77 -1.41 -12.76
C PHE A 202 11.50 -0.27 -13.47
N SER A 203 11.64 -0.29 -14.80
CA SER A 203 12.21 0.82 -15.57
C SER A 203 11.34 2.08 -15.54
N ALA A 204 10.05 1.97 -15.18
CA ALA A 204 9.14 3.10 -15.10
C ALA A 204 9.51 4.15 -14.03
N LEU A 205 10.44 3.82 -13.13
CA LEU A 205 11.05 4.76 -12.18
C LEU A 205 12.12 5.67 -12.83
N ASP A 206 12.54 5.41 -14.08
CA ASP A 206 13.50 6.25 -14.81
C ASP A 206 12.99 7.68 -14.99
N GLY A 207 13.84 8.67 -14.71
CA GLY A 207 13.45 10.08 -14.70
C GLY A 207 12.65 10.52 -13.46
N LEU A 208 12.66 9.71 -12.38
CA LEU A 208 12.13 10.06 -11.06
C LEU A 208 13.23 10.05 -9.98
N GLU A 209 14.46 10.42 -10.33
CA GLU A 209 15.66 10.26 -9.50
C GLU A 209 15.61 11.07 -8.19
N THR A 210 14.78 12.10 -8.13
CA THR A 210 14.57 12.89 -6.90
C THR A 210 13.57 12.26 -5.93
N MET A 211 12.84 11.23 -6.36
CA MET A 211 11.88 10.51 -5.52
C MET A 211 12.62 9.40 -4.75
N ARG A 212 12.66 9.51 -3.42
CA ARG A 212 13.22 8.46 -2.57
C ARG A 212 12.22 7.32 -2.47
N THR A 213 12.63 6.11 -2.80
CA THR A 213 11.79 4.93 -2.66
C THR A 213 12.35 4.06 -1.55
N LYS A 214 11.50 3.65 -0.60
CA LYS A 214 11.86 2.73 0.47
C LYS A 214 10.89 1.57 0.52
N ILE A 215 11.42 0.36 0.48
CA ILE A 215 10.68 -0.87 0.71
C ILE A 215 10.83 -1.25 2.18
N PHE A 216 9.73 -1.62 2.81
CA PHE A 216 9.69 -2.21 4.15
C PHE A 216 9.17 -3.62 4.03
N ILE A 217 9.95 -4.60 4.51
CA ILE A 217 9.54 -6.01 4.48
C ILE A 217 9.91 -6.71 5.78
N GLY A 218 9.04 -7.59 6.26
CA GLY A 218 9.31 -8.40 7.44
C GLY A 218 10.15 -9.62 7.10
N THR A 219 10.97 -10.11 8.03
CA THR A 219 11.73 -11.36 7.83
C THR A 219 10.85 -12.62 7.91
N ASN A 220 9.66 -12.53 8.52
CA ASN A 220 8.64 -13.58 8.57
C ASN A 220 7.55 -13.32 7.51
N GLU A 221 7.99 -13.08 6.27
CA GLU A 221 7.14 -12.84 5.09
C GLU A 221 7.11 -14.08 4.18
N CYS A 222 6.08 -14.21 3.35
CA CYS A 222 6.00 -15.30 2.39
C CYS A 222 7.09 -15.18 1.29
N PRO A 223 7.62 -16.32 0.80
CA PRO A 223 8.81 -16.34 -0.05
C PRO A 223 8.70 -15.49 -1.31
N LYS A 224 7.54 -15.48 -1.98
CA LYS A 224 7.38 -14.77 -3.24
C LYS A 224 7.33 -13.26 -3.08
N LEU A 225 6.82 -12.75 -1.97
CA LEU A 225 6.91 -11.32 -1.69
C LEU A 225 8.33 -10.92 -1.29
N VAL A 226 9.05 -11.75 -0.52
CA VAL A 226 10.48 -11.53 -0.25
C VAL A 226 11.29 -11.46 -1.55
N GLU A 227 11.08 -12.43 -2.44
CA GLU A 227 11.74 -12.48 -3.76
C GLU A 227 11.48 -11.20 -4.57
N GLN A 228 10.22 -10.81 -4.74
CA GLN A 228 9.87 -9.67 -5.58
C GLN A 228 10.34 -8.32 -5.01
N ASN A 229 10.28 -8.14 -3.69
CA ASN A 229 10.75 -6.90 -3.06
C ASN A 229 12.28 -6.76 -3.14
N ARG A 230 13.03 -7.84 -2.94
CA ARG A 230 14.48 -7.84 -3.15
C ARG A 230 14.83 -7.57 -4.61
N LYS A 231 14.12 -8.19 -5.55
CA LYS A 231 14.32 -7.96 -6.99
C LYS A 231 14.13 -6.50 -7.39
N LEU A 232 13.14 -5.80 -6.84
CA LEU A 232 12.94 -4.36 -7.08
C LEU A 232 14.11 -3.54 -6.51
N ALA A 233 14.53 -3.81 -5.28
CA ALA A 233 15.66 -3.12 -4.66
C ALA A 233 16.98 -3.35 -5.43
N ASP A 234 17.25 -4.58 -5.86
CA ASP A 234 18.45 -4.93 -6.61
C ASP A 234 18.46 -4.30 -8.01
N ALA A 235 17.28 -4.16 -8.63
CA ALA A 235 17.14 -3.57 -9.96
C ALA A 235 17.34 -2.04 -9.98
N ARG A 236 17.16 -1.36 -8.84
CA ARG A 236 17.06 0.11 -8.76
C ARG A 236 17.88 0.66 -7.58
N LYS A 237 18.97 1.36 -7.86
CA LYS A 237 19.91 1.85 -6.83
C LYS A 237 19.30 2.88 -5.87
N GLU A 238 18.27 3.58 -6.32
CA GLU A 238 17.52 4.59 -5.57
C GLU A 238 16.41 4.00 -4.68
N VAL A 239 16.19 2.68 -4.76
CA VAL A 239 15.27 1.93 -3.90
C VAL A 239 16.05 1.38 -2.73
N GLU A 240 15.76 1.88 -1.53
CA GLU A 240 16.32 1.34 -0.29
C GLU A 240 15.43 0.21 0.24
N LEU A 241 16.02 -0.94 0.57
CA LEU A 241 15.32 -2.05 1.22
C LEU A 241 15.58 -2.04 2.73
N GLU A 242 14.52 -1.96 3.51
CA GLU A 242 14.54 -2.11 4.97
C GLU A 242 13.89 -3.44 5.36
N GLU A 243 14.73 -4.40 5.79
CA GLU A 243 14.26 -5.66 6.37
C GLU A 243 14.03 -5.48 7.89
N ILE A 244 12.79 -5.67 8.33
CA ILE A 244 12.38 -5.54 9.73
C ILE A 244 12.40 -6.94 10.36
N PRO A 245 13.31 -7.19 11.34
CA PRO A 245 13.40 -8.48 12.00
C PRO A 245 12.08 -8.87 12.67
N ASP A 246 11.75 -10.15 12.57
CA ASP A 246 10.59 -10.83 13.16
C ASP A 246 9.22 -10.32 12.70
N ALA A 247 9.16 -9.20 11.98
CA ALA A 247 7.93 -8.68 11.42
C ALA A 247 7.38 -9.63 10.36
N THR A 248 6.05 -9.65 10.29
CA THR A 248 5.24 -10.39 9.32
C THR A 248 4.65 -9.41 8.32
N HIS A 249 3.99 -9.93 7.30
CA HIS A 249 3.20 -9.13 6.35
C HIS A 249 2.18 -8.19 7.00
N PHE A 250 1.66 -8.56 8.17
CA PHE A 250 0.62 -7.83 8.88
C PHE A 250 1.22 -6.90 9.93
N THR A 251 2.25 -7.34 10.64
CA THR A 251 2.90 -6.50 11.66
C THR A 251 3.77 -5.40 11.07
N ILE A 252 4.24 -5.54 9.82
CA ILE A 252 4.94 -4.46 9.10
C ILE A 252 4.08 -3.19 8.96
N ILE A 253 2.76 -3.32 8.98
CA ILE A 253 1.83 -2.20 8.93
C ILE A 253 1.20 -1.93 10.30
N SER A 254 0.77 -2.97 11.04
CA SER A 254 0.07 -2.76 12.31
C SER A 254 0.96 -2.14 13.39
N ASP A 255 2.26 -2.44 13.39
CA ASP A 255 3.18 -1.91 14.38
C ASP A 255 3.56 -0.43 14.13
N LEU A 256 3.10 0.18 13.03
CA LEU A 256 3.19 1.63 12.85
C LEU A 256 2.36 2.41 13.88
N MET A 257 1.37 1.79 14.52
CA MET A 257 0.63 2.37 15.65
C MET A 257 1.37 2.28 16.99
N LYS A 258 2.52 1.60 17.02
CA LYS A 258 3.28 1.35 18.25
C LYS A 258 4.55 2.20 18.26
N PRO A 259 4.56 3.37 18.94
CA PRO A 259 5.73 4.22 19.05
C PRO A 259 6.96 3.46 19.54
N GLY A 260 8.11 3.72 18.93
CA GLY A 260 9.39 3.13 19.34
C GLY A 260 9.67 1.73 18.79
N THR A 261 8.71 1.08 18.13
CA THR A 261 9.05 -0.10 17.30
C THR A 261 9.97 0.31 16.15
N ARG A 262 10.75 -0.65 15.63
CA ARG A 262 11.68 -0.38 14.52
C ARG A 262 10.96 0.17 13.30
N ILE A 263 9.84 -0.45 12.90
CA ILE A 263 9.09 -0.03 11.72
C ILE A 263 8.46 1.36 11.89
N ASN A 264 7.88 1.66 13.06
CA ASN A 264 7.36 2.99 13.38
C ASN A 264 8.47 4.05 13.28
N THR A 265 9.61 3.80 13.93
CA THR A 265 10.74 4.73 13.95
C THR A 265 11.31 4.94 12.55
N THR A 266 11.54 3.87 11.79
CA THR A 266 12.09 3.97 10.44
C THR A 266 11.13 4.69 9.48
N PHE A 267 9.83 4.42 9.56
CA PHE A 267 8.84 5.12 8.74
C PHE A 267 8.72 6.60 9.12
N ALA A 268 8.68 6.94 10.41
CA ALA A 268 8.67 8.33 10.86
C ALA A 268 9.93 9.09 10.39
N ASN A 269 11.09 8.44 10.44
CA ASN A 269 12.33 9.03 9.93
C ASN A 269 12.30 9.21 8.42
N PHE A 270 11.73 8.26 7.67
CA PHE A 270 11.54 8.39 6.23
C PHE A 270 10.65 9.60 5.86
N LEU A 271 9.54 9.82 6.59
CA LEU A 271 8.69 10.99 6.39
C LEU A 271 9.41 12.32 6.67
N ARG A 272 10.36 12.34 7.62
CA ARG A 272 11.13 13.52 8.00
C ARG A 272 12.31 13.84 7.06
N LEU A 273 12.53 13.05 6.00
CA LEU A 273 13.59 13.31 5.01
C LEU A 273 13.27 14.45 4.04
N PHE A 274 12.01 14.90 4.01
CA PHE A 274 11.47 15.83 3.03
C PHE A 274 10.97 17.10 3.71
#